data_AF-A0AAC9RLC2-F1
#
_entry.id   AF-A0AAC9RLC2-F1
#
_cell.length_a   1.000
_cell.length_b   1.000
_cell.length_c   1.000
_cell.angle_alpha   90.00
_cell.angle_beta   90.00
_cell.angle_gamma   90.00
#
_symmetry.space_group_name_H-M   'P 1'
#
loop_
_entity.id
_entity.type
_entity.pdbx_description
1 polymer ?
#
loop_
_entity_poly.entity_id
_entity_poly.type
_entity_poly.pdbx_seq_one_letter_code
_entity_poly.pdbx_strand_id
1 'polypeptide(L)'
;MNNKLKLPKLPKINWKLFITIIIIIVIAALAVKVIPKFISGGDKEVSYEILEHSQVPEKIQDILPRYKMLERALAAKIDEQIYVVVTRGEKLTGGYQVEVIKIQVVKDNDEEKMVVHAVFSDPGTDELVPQVITYPYVVVKTDLKELPQKVELKVAYKQ
;
A
#
# COMPACT_ATOMS: atom_id res chain seq x y z
N MET A 1 49.38 32.19 40.61
CA MET A 1 48.25 32.93 40.02
C MET A 1 47.02 32.04 40.06
N ASN A 2 46.12 32.22 41.03
CA ASN A 2 44.88 31.46 41.13
C ASN A 2 43.71 32.31 40.64
N ASN A 3 43.37 32.21 39.34
CA ASN A 3 42.22 32.89 38.77
C ASN A 3 40.95 32.05 39.03
N LYS A 4 40.11 32.50 39.96
CA LYS A 4 38.77 31.94 40.16
C LYS A 4 37.85 32.40 39.01
N LEU A 5 37.44 31.48 38.15
CA LEU A 5 36.38 31.72 37.15
C LEU A 5 35.07 32.06 37.86
N LYS A 6 34.51 33.25 37.60
CA LYS A 6 33.18 33.65 38.06
C LYS A 6 32.14 33.15 37.06
N LEU A 7 31.29 32.21 37.49
CA LEU A 7 30.15 31.75 36.70
C LEU A 7 29.02 32.81 36.71
N PRO A 8 28.34 33.05 35.57
CA PRO A 8 27.21 33.97 35.50
C PRO A 8 26.01 33.44 36.29
N LYS A 9 25.26 34.36 36.93
CA LYS A 9 24.06 34.01 37.72
C LYS A 9 22.92 33.64 36.77
N LEU A 10 22.42 32.40 36.87
CA LEU A 10 21.25 31.94 36.13
C LEU A 10 19.99 32.72 36.54
N PRO A 11 19.06 32.99 35.61
CA PRO A 11 17.80 33.66 35.91
C PRO A 11 16.96 32.83 36.89
N LYS A 12 16.20 33.50 37.77
CA LYS A 12 15.33 32.87 38.78
C LYS A 12 14.16 32.14 38.09
N ILE A 13 14.39 30.92 37.63
CA ILE A 13 13.37 30.07 37.00
C ILE A 13 12.32 29.70 38.04
N ASN A 14 11.06 29.97 37.74
CA ASN A 14 9.94 29.51 38.55
C ASN A 14 9.75 28.02 38.33
N TRP A 15 10.29 27.21 39.24
CA TRP A 15 10.36 25.75 39.09
C TRP A 15 8.98 25.11 38.89
N LYS A 16 7.92 25.71 39.44
CA LYS A 16 6.54 25.27 39.21
C LYS A 16 6.15 25.34 37.72
N LEU A 17 6.52 26.44 37.04
CA LEU A 17 6.25 26.65 35.61
C LEU A 17 7.06 25.67 34.73
N PHE A 18 8.29 25.37 35.14
CA PHE A 18 9.15 24.44 34.42
C PHE A 18 8.63 22.99 34.51
N ILE A 19 8.16 22.58 35.69
CA ILE A 19 7.56 21.25 35.90
C ILE A 19 6.27 21.11 35.08
N THR A 20 5.42 22.13 35.02
CA THR A 20 4.17 22.08 34.23
C THR A 20 4.44 21.95 32.74
N ILE A 21 5.46 22.64 32.21
CA ILE A 21 5.83 22.55 30.78
C ILE A 21 6.36 21.15 30.45
N ILE A 22 7.19 20.56 31.33
CA ILE A 22 7.69 19.20 31.15
C ILE A 22 6.54 18.19 31.14
N ILE A 23 5.55 18.30 32.05
CA ILE A 23 4.40 17.39 32.09
C ILE A 23 3.58 17.48 30.79
N ILE A 24 3.34 18.68 30.26
CA ILE A 24 2.62 18.85 28.99
C ILE A 24 3.37 18.22 27.81
N ILE A 25 4.69 18.39 27.75
CA ILE A 25 5.53 17.79 26.71
C ILE A 25 5.52 16.25 26.81
N VAL A 26 5.53 15.70 28.02
CA VAL A 26 5.44 14.25 28.24
C VAL A 26 4.07 13.71 27.81
N ILE A 27 2.97 14.40 28.13
CA ILE A 27 1.62 14.00 27.69
C ILE A 27 1.49 14.09 26.16
N ALA A 28 2.01 15.15 25.54
CA ALA A 28 2.03 15.29 24.09
C ALA A 28 2.87 14.19 23.42
N ALA A 29 4.04 13.86 23.98
CA ALA A 29 4.89 12.77 23.48
C ALA A 29 4.24 11.38 23.65
N LEU A 30 3.50 11.16 24.73
CA LEU A 30 2.71 9.94 24.92
C LEU A 30 1.56 9.86 23.91
N ALA A 31 0.85 10.97 23.66
CA ALA A 31 -0.20 11.03 22.65
C ALA A 31 0.34 10.72 21.24
N VAL A 32 1.54 11.21 20.88
CA VAL A 32 2.20 10.90 19.59
C VAL A 32 2.49 9.40 19.44
N LYS A 33 2.78 8.68 20.52
CA LYS A 33 3.02 7.21 20.48
C LYS A 33 1.74 6.38 20.33
N VAL A 34 0.56 6.95 20.62
CA VAL A 34 -0.75 6.27 20.49
C VAL A 34 -1.35 6.46 19.09
N ILE A 35 -0.84 7.43 18.31
CA ILE A 35 -1.41 7.81 17.00
C ILE A 35 -1.15 6.84 15.83
N PRO A 36 -0.14 5.95 15.77
CA PRO A 36 0.02 5.12 14.56
C PRO A 36 -0.89 3.88 14.51
N LYS A 37 -1.70 3.61 15.55
CA LYS A 37 -2.51 2.36 15.61
C LYS A 37 -4.02 2.53 15.79
N PHE A 38 -4.52 3.75 16.03
CA PHE A 38 -5.95 4.00 16.29
C PHE A 38 -6.69 4.65 15.11
N ILE A 39 -6.03 4.86 13.97
CA ILE A 39 -6.65 5.28 12.69
C ILE A 39 -6.61 4.09 11.70
N SER A 40 -6.98 2.91 12.15
CA SER A 40 -7.15 1.74 11.28
C SER A 40 -8.35 0.96 11.80
N GLY A 41 -9.54 1.49 11.54
CA GLY A 41 -10.77 0.76 11.78
C GLY A 41 -10.78 -0.45 10.86
N GLY A 42 -10.80 -1.67 11.43
CA GLY A 42 -11.21 -2.92 10.79
C GLY A 42 -10.42 -3.45 9.59
N ASP A 43 -9.60 -2.63 8.92
CA ASP A 43 -8.91 -2.99 7.70
C ASP A 43 -7.70 -3.86 8.01
N LYS A 44 -7.78 -5.15 7.66
CA LYS A 44 -6.67 -6.09 7.77
C LYS A 44 -5.81 -5.97 6.52
N GLU A 45 -4.61 -5.42 6.67
CA GLU A 45 -3.61 -5.44 5.60
C GLU A 45 -3.19 -6.88 5.27
N VAL A 46 -3.05 -7.15 3.98
CA VAL A 46 -2.76 -8.48 3.42
C VAL A 46 -1.36 -8.46 2.85
N SER A 47 -0.52 -9.41 3.28
CA SER A 47 0.81 -9.57 2.72
C SER A 47 0.69 -10.27 1.37
N TYR A 48 1.53 -9.87 0.42
CA TYR A 48 1.57 -10.50 -0.89
C TYR A 48 2.99 -10.53 -1.46
N GLU A 49 3.20 -11.44 -2.38
CA GLU A 49 4.41 -11.62 -3.17
C GLU A 49 4.07 -11.42 -4.64
N ILE A 50 4.83 -10.59 -5.35
CA ILE A 50 4.70 -10.44 -6.80
C ILE A 50 5.32 -11.66 -7.47
N LEU A 51 4.57 -12.29 -8.36
CA LEU A 51 5.03 -13.50 -9.05
C LEU A 51 5.70 -13.14 -10.37
N GLU A 52 6.83 -13.78 -10.62
CA GLU A 52 7.39 -13.87 -11.97
C GLU A 52 6.52 -14.78 -12.85
N HIS A 53 6.62 -14.62 -14.17
CA HIS A 53 5.83 -15.40 -15.13
C HIS A 53 5.94 -16.91 -14.89
N SER A 54 7.13 -17.41 -14.55
CA SER A 54 7.38 -18.84 -14.28
C SER A 54 6.66 -19.36 -13.02
N GLN A 55 6.30 -18.48 -12.09
CA GLN A 55 5.64 -18.81 -10.83
C GLN A 55 4.11 -18.68 -10.92
N VAL A 56 3.59 -18.08 -11.99
CA VAL A 56 2.14 -17.92 -12.19
C VAL A 56 1.51 -19.27 -12.52
N PRO A 57 0.51 -19.75 -11.74
CA PRO A 57 -0.18 -21.00 -12.03
C PRO A 57 -0.77 -21.04 -13.45
N GLU A 58 -0.66 -22.19 -14.11
CA GLU A 58 -1.15 -22.42 -15.49
C GLU A 58 -2.64 -22.06 -15.64
N LYS A 59 -3.46 -22.43 -14.65
CA LYS A 59 -4.90 -22.06 -14.62
C LYS A 59 -5.15 -20.55 -14.74
N ILE A 60 -4.27 -19.70 -14.21
CA ILE A 60 -4.38 -18.23 -14.36
C ILE A 60 -4.03 -17.82 -15.79
N GLN A 61 -2.96 -18.40 -16.35
CA GLN A 61 -2.51 -18.11 -17.72
C GLN A 61 -3.59 -18.46 -18.74
N ASP A 62 -4.31 -19.56 -18.54
CA ASP A 62 -5.38 -20.01 -19.44
C ASP A 62 -6.60 -19.08 -19.46
N ILE A 63 -6.94 -18.50 -18.30
CA ILE A 63 -8.14 -17.65 -18.17
C ILE A 63 -7.85 -16.17 -18.42
N LEU A 64 -6.61 -15.71 -18.21
CA LEU A 64 -6.20 -14.31 -18.35
C LEU A 64 -6.59 -13.70 -19.71
N PRO A 65 -6.48 -14.39 -20.86
CA PRO A 65 -6.93 -13.87 -22.16
C PRO A 65 -8.38 -13.39 -22.18
N ARG A 66 -9.26 -13.96 -21.35
CA ARG A 66 -10.69 -13.59 -21.28
C ARG A 66 -10.93 -12.28 -20.52
N TYR A 67 -9.97 -11.87 -19.69
CA TYR A 67 -10.15 -10.78 -18.74
C TYR A 67 -9.20 -9.60 -18.96
N LYS A 68 -8.12 -9.79 -19.72
CA LYS A 68 -7.07 -8.79 -19.96
C LYS A 68 -7.52 -7.52 -20.68
N MET A 69 -8.70 -7.53 -21.30
CA MET A 69 -9.20 -6.42 -22.13
C MET A 69 -9.56 -5.16 -21.34
N LEU A 70 -9.92 -5.30 -20.05
CA LEU A 70 -10.35 -4.17 -19.21
C LEU A 70 -9.45 -4.02 -17.99
N GLU A 71 -9.48 -2.82 -17.42
CA GLU A 71 -8.86 -2.53 -16.14
C GLU A 71 -9.68 -3.14 -15.00
N ARG A 72 -9.10 -4.08 -14.26
CA ARG A 72 -9.77 -4.79 -13.16
C ARG A 72 -8.80 -5.51 -12.25
N ALA A 73 -9.27 -5.83 -11.04
CA ALA A 73 -8.66 -6.82 -10.17
C ALA A 73 -9.55 -8.07 -10.12
N LEU A 74 -8.93 -9.25 -10.19
CA LEU A 74 -9.57 -10.54 -10.06
C LEU A 74 -8.84 -11.34 -8.99
N ALA A 75 -9.56 -12.09 -8.17
CA ALA A 75 -8.95 -12.98 -7.20
C ALA A 75 -9.45 -14.41 -7.43
N ALA A 76 -8.55 -15.39 -7.30
CA ALA A 76 -8.85 -16.80 -7.46
C ALA A 76 -8.12 -17.64 -6.42
N LYS A 77 -8.81 -18.65 -5.88
CA LYS A 77 -8.21 -19.68 -5.03
C LYS A 77 -7.79 -20.85 -5.90
N ILE A 78 -6.51 -21.18 -5.90
CA ILE A 78 -5.91 -22.30 -6.63
C ILE A 78 -5.04 -23.06 -5.65
N ASP A 79 -5.31 -24.37 -5.49
CA ASP A 79 -4.53 -25.29 -4.65
C ASP A 79 -4.31 -24.82 -3.20
N GLU A 80 -5.34 -24.19 -2.62
CA GLU A 80 -5.35 -23.55 -1.28
C GLU A 80 -4.55 -22.25 -1.14
N GLN A 81 -4.10 -21.65 -2.24
CA GLN A 81 -3.50 -20.31 -2.24
C GLN A 81 -4.35 -19.31 -3.02
N ILE A 82 -4.34 -18.06 -2.57
CA ILE A 82 -5.12 -16.99 -3.18
C ILE A 82 -4.22 -16.09 -4.00
N TYR A 83 -4.57 -15.98 -5.27
CA TYR A 83 -3.87 -15.17 -6.25
C TYR A 83 -4.75 -14.00 -6.64
N VAL A 84 -4.13 -12.84 -6.83
CA VAL A 84 -4.78 -11.65 -7.34
C VAL A 84 -4.11 -11.25 -8.64
N VAL A 85 -4.92 -11.03 -9.67
CA VAL A 85 -4.49 -10.54 -10.97
C VAL A 85 -5.03 -9.14 -11.16
N VAL A 86 -4.15 -8.18 -11.40
CA VAL A 86 -4.55 -6.82 -11.78
C VAL A 86 -4.18 -6.59 -13.23
N THR A 87 -5.16 -6.25 -14.05
CA THR A 87 -4.99 -5.99 -15.48
C THR A 87 -5.16 -4.51 -15.78
N ARG A 88 -4.40 -4.01 -16.75
CA ARG A 88 -4.45 -2.62 -17.22
C ARG A 88 -5.27 -2.44 -18.49
N GLY A 89 -5.98 -3.47 -18.92
CA GLY A 89 -6.72 -3.44 -20.17
C GLY A 89 -5.83 -3.50 -21.41
N GLU A 90 -6.47 -3.40 -22.57
CA GLU A 90 -5.78 -3.21 -23.84
C GLU A 90 -5.13 -1.83 -23.92
N LYS A 91 -3.88 -1.79 -24.39
CA LYS A 91 -3.17 -0.55 -24.69
C LYS A 91 -2.57 -0.62 -26.08
N LEU A 92 -2.69 0.46 -26.85
CA LEU A 92 -2.29 0.47 -28.27
C LEU A 92 -0.78 0.60 -28.48
N THR A 93 -0.03 0.89 -27.42
CA THR A 93 1.43 1.01 -27.41
C THR A 93 2.03 0.27 -26.22
N GLY A 94 3.35 0.14 -26.20
CA GLY A 94 4.12 -0.20 -25.00
C GLY A 94 4.25 0.97 -24.02
N GLY A 95 4.95 0.72 -22.91
CA GLY A 95 5.29 1.73 -21.88
C GLY A 95 4.29 1.84 -20.73
N TYR A 96 3.11 1.25 -20.87
CA TYR A 96 2.12 1.18 -19.81
C TYR A 96 2.45 0.12 -18.75
N GLN A 97 2.37 0.50 -17.47
CA GLN A 97 2.74 -0.36 -16.35
C GLN A 97 1.64 -0.44 -15.29
N VAL A 98 1.64 -1.54 -14.53
CA VAL A 98 0.73 -1.78 -13.42
C VAL A 98 1.49 -2.35 -12.24
N GLU A 99 1.28 -1.75 -11.08
CA GLU A 99 1.90 -2.14 -9.82
C GLU A 99 0.81 -2.30 -8.76
N VAL A 100 0.85 -3.39 -8.00
CA VAL A 100 0.05 -3.49 -6.77
C VAL A 100 0.87 -2.85 -5.66
N ILE A 101 0.28 -1.91 -4.93
CA ILE A 101 0.94 -1.21 -3.82
C ILE A 101 0.43 -1.68 -2.47
N LYS A 102 -0.84 -2.06 -2.37
CA LYS A 102 -1.46 -2.50 -1.12
C LYS A 102 -2.64 -3.41 -1.39
N ILE A 103 -2.79 -4.45 -0.57
CA ILE A 103 -4.01 -5.25 -0.50
C ILE A 103 -4.50 -5.19 0.94
N GLN A 104 -5.80 -5.01 1.12
CA GLN A 104 -6.44 -5.06 2.42
C GLN A 104 -7.79 -5.75 2.35
N VAL A 105 -8.20 -6.41 3.42
CA VAL A 105 -9.55 -6.90 3.60
C VAL A 105 -10.28 -5.96 4.54
N VAL A 106 -11.43 -5.48 4.08
CA VAL A 106 -12.33 -4.61 4.85
C VAL A 106 -13.61 -5.38 5.14
N LYS A 107 -14.18 -5.18 6.33
CA LYS A 107 -15.49 -5.72 6.70
C LYS A 107 -16.53 -4.62 6.55
N ASP A 108 -17.54 -4.87 5.71
CA ASP A 108 -18.67 -3.98 5.52
C ASP A 108 -19.96 -4.81 5.70
N ASN A 109 -20.74 -4.52 6.74
CA ASN A 109 -22.00 -5.21 7.05
C ASN A 109 -21.92 -6.76 7.00
N ASP A 110 -20.94 -7.34 7.69
CA ASP A 110 -20.64 -8.78 7.74
C ASP A 110 -20.11 -9.43 6.44
N GLU A 111 -19.94 -8.66 5.36
CA GLU A 111 -19.28 -9.12 4.14
C GLU A 111 -17.80 -8.70 4.12
N GLU A 112 -16.93 -9.68 3.89
CA GLU A 112 -15.50 -9.43 3.68
C GLU A 112 -15.22 -9.05 2.23
N LYS A 113 -14.66 -7.85 2.04
CA LYS A 113 -14.26 -7.32 0.74
C LYS A 113 -12.74 -7.14 0.68
N MET A 114 -12.13 -7.67 -0.37
CA MET A 114 -10.74 -7.36 -0.72
C MET A 114 -10.70 -6.03 -1.47
N VAL A 115 -9.85 -5.11 -1.03
CA VAL A 115 -9.53 -3.86 -1.72
C VAL A 115 -8.09 -3.95 -2.19
N VAL A 116 -7.90 -3.96 -3.49
CA VAL A 116 -6.60 -3.98 -4.16
C VAL A 116 -6.29 -2.57 -4.61
N HIS A 117 -5.23 -1.99 -4.08
CA HIS A 117 -4.73 -0.68 -4.49
C HIS A 117 -3.61 -0.89 -5.50
N ALA A 118 -3.77 -0.29 -6.68
CA ALA A 118 -2.81 -0.36 -7.75
C ALA A 118 -2.41 1.03 -8.24
N VAL A 119 -1.18 1.14 -8.75
CA VAL A 119 -0.70 2.30 -9.49
C VAL A 119 -0.60 1.94 -10.96
N PHE A 120 -1.24 2.73 -11.80
CA PHE A 120 -1.14 2.63 -13.25
C PHE A 120 -0.24 3.75 -13.75
N SER A 121 0.90 3.38 -14.35
CA SER A 121 1.85 4.34 -14.92
C SER A 121 1.70 4.37 -16.44
N ASP A 122 1.37 5.52 -16.99
CA ASP A 122 1.32 5.76 -18.44
C ASP A 122 2.74 6.11 -18.94
N PRO A 123 3.09 5.81 -20.20
CA PRO A 123 4.31 6.34 -20.79
C PRO A 123 4.23 7.87 -20.88
N GLY A 124 5.39 8.53 -20.79
CA GLY A 124 5.45 9.98 -20.95
C GLY A 124 5.00 10.41 -22.35
N THR A 125 4.42 11.61 -22.47
CA THR A 125 3.92 12.15 -23.75
C THR A 125 4.95 12.12 -24.88
N ASP A 126 6.22 12.35 -24.55
CA ASP A 126 7.35 12.37 -25.48
C ASP A 126 8.21 11.09 -25.43
N GLU A 127 7.76 10.07 -24.69
CA GLU A 127 8.49 8.81 -24.54
C GLU A 127 8.39 7.97 -25.82
N LEU A 128 9.54 7.55 -26.34
CA LEU A 128 9.60 6.65 -27.49
C LEU A 128 9.22 5.22 -27.06
N VAL A 129 7.96 4.85 -27.32
CA VAL A 129 7.43 3.51 -27.01
C VAL A 129 7.11 2.69 -28.27
N PRO A 130 7.24 1.35 -28.20
CA PRO A 130 6.83 0.47 -29.29
C PRO A 130 5.35 0.62 -29.65
N GLN A 131 5.03 0.67 -30.95
CA GLN A 131 3.67 0.74 -31.48
C GLN A 131 3.09 -0.66 -31.65
N VAL A 132 2.90 -1.36 -30.53
CA VAL A 132 2.32 -2.71 -30.48
C VAL A 132 1.24 -2.74 -29.41
N ILE A 133 0.17 -3.49 -29.69
CA ILE A 133 -0.90 -3.72 -28.72
C ILE A 133 -0.33 -4.53 -27.55
N THR A 134 -0.47 -4.00 -26.34
CA THR A 134 -0.03 -4.63 -25.10
C THR A 134 -1.20 -4.82 -24.12
N TYR A 135 -1.00 -5.73 -23.17
CA TYR A 135 -1.96 -6.03 -22.10
C TYR A 135 -1.21 -6.11 -20.77
N PRO A 136 -0.80 -4.98 -20.17
CA PRO A 136 -0.05 -5.00 -18.92
C PRO A 136 -0.86 -5.65 -17.79
N TYR A 137 -0.24 -6.53 -17.04
CA TYR A 137 -0.85 -7.16 -15.88
C TYR A 137 0.22 -7.50 -14.84
N VAL A 138 -0.22 -7.68 -13.59
CA VAL A 138 0.60 -8.20 -12.51
C VAL A 138 -0.19 -9.28 -11.78
N VAL A 139 0.50 -10.35 -11.38
CA VAL A 139 -0.05 -11.43 -10.56
C VAL A 139 0.67 -11.42 -9.24
N VAL A 140 -0.11 -11.45 -8.15
CA VAL A 140 0.45 -11.56 -6.80
C VAL A 140 -0.16 -12.76 -6.09
N LYS A 141 0.64 -13.41 -5.26
CA LYS A 141 0.21 -14.45 -4.32
C LYS A 141 0.04 -13.82 -2.95
N THR A 142 -1.11 -14.04 -2.32
CA THR A 142 -1.42 -13.47 -1.01
C THR A 142 -1.22 -14.48 0.13
N ASP A 143 -1.14 -13.98 1.36
CA ASP A 143 -1.11 -14.79 2.59
C ASP A 143 -2.51 -15.13 3.13
N LEU A 144 -3.56 -14.82 2.37
CA LEU A 144 -4.94 -15.14 2.73
C LEU A 144 -5.20 -16.65 2.65
N LYS A 145 -6.06 -17.13 3.56
CA LYS A 145 -6.54 -18.51 3.58
C LYS A 145 -7.85 -18.71 2.83
N GLU A 146 -8.73 -17.71 2.92
CA GLU A 146 -10.06 -17.73 2.33
C GLU A 146 -10.26 -16.56 1.38
N LEU A 147 -10.93 -16.84 0.26
CA LEU A 147 -11.18 -15.87 -0.79
C LEU A 147 -12.31 -14.93 -0.34
N PRO A 148 -12.07 -13.61 -0.26
CA PRO A 148 -13.12 -12.66 0.08
C PRO A 148 -14.25 -12.67 -0.95
N GLN A 149 -15.46 -12.37 -0.53
CA GLN A 149 -16.66 -12.48 -1.38
C GLN A 149 -16.67 -11.43 -2.49
N LYS A 150 -16.05 -10.28 -2.25
CA LYS A 150 -15.98 -9.16 -3.18
C LYS A 150 -14.54 -8.71 -3.35
N VAL A 151 -14.21 -8.29 -4.57
CA VAL A 151 -12.93 -7.67 -4.92
C VAL A 151 -13.22 -6.29 -5.49
N GLU A 152 -12.59 -5.27 -4.93
CA GLU A 152 -12.61 -3.90 -5.41
C GLU A 152 -11.19 -3.50 -5.83
N LEU A 153 -11.08 -2.87 -6.99
CA LEU A 153 -9.84 -2.25 -7.45
C LEU A 153 -9.91 -0.74 -7.17
N LYS A 154 -8.91 -0.20 -6.48
CA LYS A 154 -8.66 1.24 -6.35
C LYS A 154 -7.39 1.57 -7.12
N VAL A 155 -7.48 2.51 -8.06
CA VAL A 155 -6.37 2.87 -8.94
C VAL A 155 -5.93 4.30 -8.64
N ALA A 156 -4.62 4.49 -8.51
CA ALA A 156 -3.98 5.79 -8.66
C ALA A 156 -3.26 5.83 -10.02
N TYR A 157 -3.38 6.95 -10.73
CA TYR A 157 -2.71 7.14 -12.02
C TYR A 157 -1.45 7.97 -11.83
N LYS A 158 -0.36 7.50 -12.42
CA LYS A 158 0.92 8.20 -12.49
C LYS A 158 1.24 8.47 -13.96
N GLN A 159 1.63 9.72 -14.23
CA GLN A 159 2.19 10.15 -15.52
C GLN A 159 3.71 10.23 -15.40
#